data_AF-A0A7W2YI69-F1
#
_entry.id   AF-A0A7W2YI69-F1
#
_cell.length_a   1.000
_cell.length_b   1.000
_cell.length_c   1.000
_cell.angle_alpha   90.00
_cell.angle_beta   90.00
_cell.angle_gamma   90.00
#
_symmetry.space_group_name_H-M   'P 1'
#
loop_
_entity.id
_entity.type
_entity.pdbx_description
1 polymer ?
#
loop_
_entity_poly.entity_id
_entity_poly.type
_entity_poly.pdbx_seq_one_letter_code
_entity_poly.pdbx_strand_id
1 'polypeptide(L)'
;MKSQLIALSSIIFLSTAAFADESNVNLPAKDNQDPLFIKKCEEFRQAKADKDIDTLMTFVPKHFKDTEDEKKRAIAYLSKKAEKFQKYVTSPEFEVLSQKISTETKPLFAQVKIEAKYGEKNLVSDGCGFKYTKKDGWIIIVASS
;
A
#
# COMPACT_ATOMS: atom_id res chain seq x y z
N MET A 1 15.97 -42.03 -44.89
CA MET A 1 16.75 -41.36 -43.83
C MET A 1 15.85 -41.17 -42.61
N LYS A 2 16.19 -41.77 -41.48
CA LYS A 2 15.50 -41.58 -40.18
C LYS A 2 16.40 -40.72 -39.29
N SER A 3 15.91 -39.58 -38.82
CA SER A 3 16.35 -38.95 -37.57
C SER A 3 15.37 -37.83 -37.23
N GLN A 4 14.49 -38.06 -36.26
CA GLN A 4 14.63 -37.73 -34.84
C GLN A 4 14.13 -36.30 -34.57
N LEU A 5 12.85 -36.22 -34.21
CA LEU A 5 12.21 -35.03 -33.66
C LEU A 5 12.72 -34.84 -32.22
N ILE A 6 13.47 -33.76 -31.99
CA ILE A 6 13.86 -33.33 -30.65
C ILE A 6 12.68 -32.53 -30.09
N ALA A 7 11.94 -33.14 -29.16
CA ALA A 7 10.93 -32.43 -28.37
C ALA A 7 11.65 -31.49 -27.39
N LEU A 8 11.55 -30.18 -27.62
CA LEU A 8 11.92 -29.18 -26.62
C LEU A 8 10.92 -29.27 -25.46
N SER A 9 11.32 -29.95 -24.40
CA SER A 9 10.62 -29.90 -23.12
C SER A 9 10.94 -28.54 -22.48
N SER A 10 10.04 -27.57 -22.69
CA SER A 10 10.08 -26.29 -22.00
C SER A 10 9.76 -26.52 -20.53
N ILE A 11 10.80 -26.64 -19.70
CA ILE A 11 10.68 -26.61 -18.25
C ILE A 11 10.22 -25.19 -17.89
N ILE A 12 8.91 -25.05 -17.65
CA ILE A 12 8.36 -23.85 -17.02
C ILE A 12 8.90 -23.87 -15.59
N PHE A 13 9.95 -23.08 -15.35
CA PHE A 13 10.32 -22.70 -13.99
C PHE A 13 9.13 -21.91 -13.43
N LEU A 14 8.27 -22.58 -12.66
CA LEU A 14 7.40 -21.88 -11.70
C LEU A 14 8.33 -21.22 -10.69
N SER A 15 8.70 -19.98 -10.96
CA SER A 15 9.23 -19.08 -9.96
C SER A 15 8.13 -18.87 -8.91
N THR A 16 8.06 -19.76 -7.93
CA THR A 16 7.48 -19.44 -6.64
C THR A 16 8.37 -18.34 -6.07
N ALA A 17 8.06 -17.07 -6.39
CA ALA A 17 8.53 -15.96 -5.60
C ALA A 17 8.05 -16.28 -4.18
N ALA A 18 8.99 -16.73 -3.34
CA ALA A 18 8.75 -16.77 -1.92
C ALA A 18 8.45 -15.32 -1.55
N PHE A 19 7.17 -15.02 -1.32
CA PHE A 19 6.78 -13.78 -0.68
C PHE A 19 7.46 -13.85 0.68
N ALA A 20 8.63 -13.22 0.79
CA ALA A 20 9.11 -12.78 2.08
C ALA A 20 7.90 -12.12 2.74
N ASP A 21 7.61 -12.52 3.96
CA ASP A 21 6.63 -11.88 4.83
C ASP A 21 7.15 -10.47 5.12
N GLU A 22 7.21 -9.63 4.09
CA GLU A 22 7.57 -8.22 4.16
C GLU A 22 6.41 -7.56 4.86
N SER A 23 6.48 -7.61 6.18
CA SER A 23 5.60 -6.83 7.01
C SER A 23 5.74 -5.37 6.60
N ASN A 24 4.64 -4.73 6.22
CA ASN A 24 4.61 -3.31 5.87
C ASN A 24 4.60 -2.41 7.12
N VAL A 25 5.29 -2.87 8.16
CA VAL A 25 5.55 -2.22 9.44
C VAL A 25 7.06 -2.25 9.66
N ASN A 26 7.56 -1.44 10.58
CA ASN A 26 8.99 -1.28 10.82
C ASN A 26 9.76 -0.92 9.53
N LEU A 27 9.19 0.01 8.75
CA LEU A 27 9.77 0.42 7.47
C LEU A 27 11.20 0.96 7.71
N PRO A 28 12.20 0.52 6.92
CA PRO A 28 13.60 0.92 7.11
C PRO A 28 13.90 2.31 6.52
N ALA A 29 13.10 3.32 6.89
CA ALA A 29 13.31 4.70 6.49
C ALA A 29 14.43 5.36 7.31
N LYS A 30 15.33 6.08 6.64
CA LYS A 30 16.46 6.79 7.27
C LYS A 30 16.01 7.93 8.16
N ASP A 31 15.02 8.68 7.70
CA ASP A 31 14.40 9.82 8.39
C ASP A 31 12.96 9.99 7.91
N ASN A 32 12.31 11.09 8.27
CA ASN A 32 10.91 11.39 7.91
C ASN A 32 10.74 12.04 6.52
N GLN A 33 11.79 12.12 5.72
CA GLN A 33 11.81 12.58 4.33
C GLN A 33 12.23 11.47 3.34
N ASP A 34 12.38 10.24 3.84
CA ASP A 34 12.79 9.10 3.02
C ASP A 34 11.77 8.80 1.89
N PRO A 35 12.21 8.72 0.62
CA PRO A 35 11.33 8.40 -0.51
C PRO A 35 10.62 7.04 -0.38
N LEU A 36 11.09 6.16 0.51
CA LEU A 36 10.39 4.93 0.87
C LEU A 36 8.92 5.17 1.25
N PHE A 37 8.59 6.29 1.88
CA PHE A 37 7.20 6.60 2.25
C PHE A 37 6.30 6.80 1.03
N ILE A 38 6.82 7.36 -0.07
CA ILE A 38 6.07 7.48 -1.32
C ILE A 38 5.74 6.07 -1.84
N LYS A 39 6.76 5.22 -1.98
CA LYS A 39 6.61 3.85 -2.46
C LYS A 39 5.60 3.06 -1.62
N LYS A 40 5.72 3.12 -0.28
CA LYS A 40 4.79 2.42 0.63
C LYS A 40 3.39 3.02 0.62
N CYS A 41 3.24 4.31 0.33
CA CYS A 41 1.92 4.91 0.12
C CYS A 41 1.28 4.42 -1.18
N GLU A 42 2.05 4.26 -2.26
CA GLU A 42 1.56 3.70 -3.53
C GLU A 42 1.11 2.25 -3.36
N GLU A 43 1.92 1.40 -2.73
CA GLU A 43 1.57 0.01 -2.42
C GLU A 43 0.26 -0.07 -1.61
N PHE A 44 0.13 0.76 -0.57
CA PHE A 44 -1.09 0.82 0.24
C PHE A 44 -2.31 1.31 -0.57
N ARG A 45 -2.14 2.31 -1.44
CA ARG A 45 -3.22 2.82 -2.30
C ARG A 45 -3.65 1.81 -3.35
N GLN A 46 -2.71 1.07 -3.93
CA GLN A 46 -3.02 -0.01 -4.87
C GLN A 46 -3.83 -1.11 -4.17
N ALA A 47 -3.41 -1.56 -2.99
CA ALA A 47 -4.17 -2.54 -2.21
C ALA A 47 -5.58 -2.04 -1.84
N LYS A 48 -5.75 -0.73 -1.54
CA LYS A 48 -7.08 -0.12 -1.38
C LYS A 48 -7.91 -0.15 -2.67
N ALA A 49 -7.30 0.14 -3.83
CA ALA A 49 -7.99 0.11 -5.12
C ALA A 49 -8.49 -1.29 -5.46
N ASP A 50 -7.66 -2.30 -5.20
CA ASP A 50 -7.94 -3.71 -5.52
C ASP A 50 -8.81 -4.41 -4.47
N LYS A 51 -9.13 -3.73 -3.34
CA LYS A 51 -9.77 -4.32 -2.16
C LYS A 51 -9.00 -5.56 -1.64
N ASP A 52 -7.68 -5.55 -1.78
CA ASP A 52 -6.82 -6.61 -1.30
C ASP A 52 -6.62 -6.47 0.23
N ILE A 53 -7.56 -7.04 0.97
CA ILE A 53 -7.57 -6.99 2.44
C ILE A 53 -6.35 -7.71 3.02
N ASP A 54 -5.89 -8.79 2.40
CA ASP A 54 -4.73 -9.54 2.90
C ASP A 54 -3.47 -8.68 2.85
N THR A 55 -3.23 -8.00 1.71
CA THR A 55 -2.15 -7.03 1.59
C THR A 55 -2.35 -5.84 2.54
N LEU A 56 -3.55 -5.26 2.64
CA LEU A 56 -3.81 -4.16 3.57
C LEU A 56 -3.53 -4.55 5.04
N MET A 57 -3.81 -5.80 5.41
CA MET A 57 -3.53 -6.31 6.75
C MET A 57 -2.03 -6.46 7.05
N THR A 58 -1.16 -6.52 6.04
CA THR A 58 0.31 -6.49 6.25
C THR A 58 0.81 -5.14 6.77
N PHE A 59 0.07 -4.06 6.53
CA PHE A 59 0.36 -2.71 7.05
C PHE A 59 -0.12 -2.50 8.49
N VAL A 60 -0.94 -3.41 9.02
CA VAL A 60 -1.46 -3.33 10.38
C VAL A 60 -0.45 -3.93 11.37
N PRO A 61 0.04 -3.15 12.35
CA PRO A 61 0.91 -3.67 13.39
C PRO A 61 0.31 -4.87 14.12
N LYS A 62 1.15 -5.84 14.47
CA LYS A 62 0.74 -7.11 15.09
C LYS A 62 -0.20 -6.90 16.29
N HIS A 63 0.11 -5.93 17.14
CA HIS A 63 -0.65 -5.66 18.35
C HIS A 63 -2.05 -5.05 18.13
N PHE A 64 -2.41 -4.71 16.88
CA PHE A 64 -3.77 -4.34 16.50
C PHE A 64 -4.54 -5.50 15.83
N LYS A 65 -3.96 -6.71 15.84
CA LYS A 65 -4.53 -7.92 15.25
C LYS A 65 -4.12 -9.18 16.01
N ASP A 66 -3.77 -9.05 17.29
CA ASP A 66 -3.35 -10.16 18.16
C ASP A 66 -4.55 -11.02 18.58
N THR A 67 -5.75 -10.44 18.63
CA THR A 67 -7.01 -11.15 18.88
C THR A 67 -7.91 -11.18 17.65
N GLU A 68 -8.79 -12.18 17.56
CA GLU A 68 -9.78 -12.29 16.48
C GLU A 68 -10.71 -11.07 16.40
N ASP A 69 -11.08 -10.49 17.53
CA ASP A 69 -11.94 -9.30 17.56
C ASP A 69 -11.21 -8.05 17.05
N GLU A 70 -9.92 -7.88 17.38
CA GLU A 70 -9.10 -6.81 16.84
C GLU A 70 -8.89 -6.97 15.33
N LYS A 71 -8.61 -8.20 14.88
CA LYS A 71 -8.48 -8.53 13.46
C LYS A 71 -9.77 -8.21 12.70
N LYS A 72 -10.95 -8.59 13.21
CA LYS A 72 -12.25 -8.24 12.63
C LYS A 72 -12.45 -6.72 12.55
N ARG A 73 -12.08 -5.97 13.60
CA ARG A 73 -12.16 -4.50 13.60
C ARG A 73 -11.23 -3.88 12.56
N ALA A 74 -10.00 -4.38 12.44
CA ALA A 74 -9.03 -3.91 11.46
C ALA A 74 -9.52 -4.17 10.03
N ILE A 75 -10.00 -5.39 9.74
CA ILE A 75 -10.58 -5.74 8.44
C ILE A 75 -11.77 -4.82 8.12
N ALA A 76 -12.74 -4.69 9.03
CA ALA A 76 -13.91 -3.84 8.80
C ALA A 76 -13.54 -2.37 8.52
N TYR A 77 -12.54 -1.85 9.25
CA TYR A 77 -12.02 -0.50 9.03
C TYR A 77 -11.35 -0.36 7.65
N LEU A 78 -10.48 -1.30 7.28
CA LEU A 78 -9.76 -1.29 6.00
C LEU A 78 -10.71 -1.47 4.82
N SER A 79 -11.67 -2.39 4.90
CA SER A 79 -12.71 -2.58 3.88
C SER A 79 -13.49 -1.30 3.63
N LYS A 80 -13.93 -0.60 4.70
CA LYS A 80 -14.64 0.68 4.57
C LYS A 80 -13.77 1.76 3.91
N LYS A 81 -12.46 1.76 4.16
CA LYS A 81 -11.52 2.70 3.53
C LYS A 81 -11.27 2.37 2.05
N ALA A 82 -11.13 1.09 1.72
CA ALA A 82 -11.02 0.62 0.33
C ALA A 82 -12.29 0.94 -0.47
N GLU A 83 -13.48 0.71 0.09
CA GLU A 83 -14.75 1.07 -0.53
C GLU A 83 -14.87 2.57 -0.83
N LYS A 84 -14.47 3.44 0.12
CA LYS A 84 -14.45 4.89 -0.11
C LYS A 84 -13.48 5.29 -1.22
N PHE A 85 -12.30 4.68 -1.24
CA PHE A 85 -11.27 4.94 -2.26
C PHE A 85 -11.74 4.50 -3.65
N GLN A 86 -12.38 3.33 -3.75
CA GLN A 86 -12.91 2.81 -5.01
C GLN A 86 -13.90 3.74 -5.71
N LYS A 87 -14.69 4.52 -4.95
CA LYS A 87 -15.70 5.44 -5.51
C LYS A 87 -15.16 6.44 -6.51
N TYR A 88 -13.88 6.77 -6.44
CA TYR A 88 -13.27 7.73 -7.36
C TYR A 88 -12.06 7.18 -8.12
N VAL A 89 -11.27 6.26 -7.54
CA VAL A 89 -10.07 5.72 -8.21
C VAL A 89 -10.41 4.84 -9.43
N THR A 90 -11.64 4.31 -9.48
CA THR A 90 -12.13 3.50 -10.62
C THR A 90 -12.69 4.35 -11.76
N SER A 91 -12.75 5.67 -11.60
CA SER A 91 -13.12 6.57 -12.69
C SER A 91 -12.08 6.48 -13.81
N PRO A 92 -12.50 6.36 -15.08
CA PRO A 92 -11.56 6.35 -16.22
C PRO A 92 -10.82 7.69 -16.37
N GLU A 93 -11.35 8.75 -15.77
CA GLU A 93 -10.76 10.10 -15.75
C GLU A 93 -9.91 10.34 -14.48
N PHE A 94 -9.72 9.32 -13.65
CA PHE A 94 -8.90 9.45 -12.46
C PHE A 94 -7.44 9.70 -12.84
N GLU A 95 -6.89 10.82 -12.39
CA GLU A 95 -5.52 11.22 -12.66
C GLU A 95 -4.87 11.75 -11.38
N VAL A 96 -3.67 11.25 -11.07
CA VAL A 96 -2.83 11.81 -10.01
C VAL A 96 -2.10 13.02 -10.57
N LEU A 97 -2.38 14.20 -10.01
CA LEU A 97 -1.80 15.48 -10.43
C LEU A 97 -0.48 15.77 -9.72
N SER A 98 -0.39 15.43 -8.43
CA SER A 98 0.83 15.61 -7.65
C SER A 98 0.96 14.54 -6.57
N GLN A 99 2.20 14.13 -6.30
CA GLN A 99 2.56 13.23 -5.21
C GLN A 99 3.91 13.64 -4.65
N LYS A 100 3.94 14.03 -3.37
CA LYS A 100 5.16 14.54 -2.73
C LYS A 100 5.17 14.25 -1.24
N ILE A 101 6.37 14.11 -0.67
CA ILE A 101 6.52 14.13 0.78
C ILE A 101 6.31 15.57 1.27
N SER A 102 5.55 15.71 2.35
CA SER A 102 5.35 16.98 3.04
C SER A 102 6.66 17.45 3.64
N THR A 103 7.00 18.71 3.39
CA THR A 103 8.13 19.40 4.01
C THR A 103 7.82 19.87 5.44
N GLU A 104 6.61 19.61 5.95
CA GLU A 104 6.28 19.91 7.35
C GLU A 104 7.06 18.97 8.28
N THR A 105 8.07 19.52 8.94
CA THR A 105 8.99 18.77 9.80
C THR A 105 8.40 18.55 11.19
N LYS A 106 7.58 17.52 11.34
CA LYS A 106 7.26 16.94 12.66
C LYS A 106 8.16 15.73 12.90
N PRO A 107 9.03 15.72 13.92
CA PRO A 107 9.83 14.55 14.25
C PRO A 107 8.95 13.32 14.41
N LEU A 108 9.42 12.16 13.94
CA LEU A 108 8.71 10.87 14.03
C LEU A 108 7.40 10.82 13.23
N PHE A 109 7.17 11.77 12.32
CA PHE A 109 6.03 11.79 11.43
C PHE A 109 6.46 12.14 10.02
N ALA A 110 6.03 11.34 9.04
CA ALA A 110 6.18 11.63 7.62
C ALA A 110 4.79 11.65 6.98
N GLN A 111 4.61 12.45 5.94
CA GLN A 111 3.34 12.53 5.22
C GLN A 111 3.62 12.58 3.73
N VAL A 112 2.94 11.74 2.98
CA VAL A 112 2.84 11.85 1.52
C VAL A 112 1.54 12.59 1.24
N LYS A 113 1.61 13.71 0.51
CA LYS A 113 0.46 14.49 0.05
C LYS A 113 0.21 14.13 -1.41
N ILE A 114 -1.04 13.83 -1.74
CA ILE A 114 -1.45 13.42 -3.09
C ILE A 114 -2.65 14.27 -3.51
N GLU A 115 -2.51 14.93 -4.65
CA GLU A 115 -3.61 15.61 -5.31
C GLU A 115 -4.00 14.79 -6.53
N ALA A 116 -5.28 14.50 -6.66
CA ALA A 116 -5.83 13.79 -7.80
C ALA A 116 -7.10 14.51 -8.28
N LYS A 117 -7.48 14.24 -9.53
CA LYS A 117 -8.79 14.63 -10.07
C LYS A 117 -9.53 13.42 -10.60
N TYR A 118 -10.85 13.51 -10.66
CA TYR A 118 -11.71 12.55 -11.36
C TYR A 118 -12.98 13.27 -11.82
N GLY A 119 -13.47 13.00 -13.02
CA GLY A 119 -14.50 13.86 -13.59
C GLY A 119 -13.95 15.24 -13.96
N GLU A 120 -14.74 16.04 -14.68
CA GLU A 120 -14.33 17.38 -15.11
C GLU A 120 -14.11 18.39 -13.96
N LYS A 121 -14.66 18.14 -12.76
CA LYS A 121 -14.73 19.14 -11.67
C LYS A 121 -14.37 18.65 -10.28
N ASN A 122 -13.98 17.39 -10.08
CA ASN A 122 -13.69 16.89 -8.73
C ASN A 122 -12.19 16.84 -8.49
N LEU A 123 -11.73 17.57 -7.48
CA LEU A 123 -10.38 17.48 -6.93
C LEU A 123 -10.43 16.70 -5.61
N VAL A 124 -9.45 15.83 -5.42
CA VAL A 124 -9.27 15.00 -4.23
C VAL A 124 -7.90 15.29 -3.64
N SER A 125 -7.89 15.61 -2.35
CA SER A 125 -6.66 15.56 -1.55
C SER A 125 -6.65 14.25 -0.78
N ASP A 126 -5.75 13.34 -1.17
CA ASP A 126 -5.46 12.07 -0.52
C ASP A 126 -4.01 12.10 -0.01
N GLY A 127 -3.53 10.98 0.52
CA GLY A 127 -2.13 10.79 0.87
C GLY A 127 -1.95 10.05 2.19
N CYS A 128 -0.77 9.51 2.43
CA CYS A 128 -0.51 8.64 3.58
C CYS A 128 0.23 9.35 4.70
N GLY A 129 -0.22 9.16 5.95
CA GLY A 129 0.53 9.51 7.15
C GLY A 129 1.36 8.32 7.62
N PHE A 130 2.58 8.58 8.05
CA PHE A 130 3.46 7.59 8.67
C PHE A 130 3.91 8.10 10.03
N LYS A 131 3.97 7.20 11.00
CA LYS A 131 4.42 7.50 12.35
C LYS A 131 5.46 6.49 12.76
N TYR A 132 6.53 6.97 13.37
CA TYR A 132 7.47 6.12 14.05
C TYR A 132 6.97 5.80 15.46
N THR A 133 6.94 4.52 15.82
CA THR A 133 6.68 4.04 17.18
C THR A 133 7.89 3.24 17.67
N LYS A 134 8.14 3.26 18.99
CA LYS A 134 9.21 2.43 19.58
C LYS A 134 8.95 0.93 19.41
N LYS A 135 7.69 0.53 19.28
CA LYS A 135 7.26 -0.88 19.27
C LYS A 135 7.28 -1.48 17.87
N ASP A 136 6.88 -0.70 16.87
CA ASP A 136 6.59 -1.18 15.52
C ASP A 136 7.41 -0.45 14.45
N GLY A 137 8.32 0.46 14.85
CA GLY A 137 9.09 1.30 13.94
C GLY A 137 8.18 2.24 13.13
N TRP A 138 8.57 2.52 11.88
CA TRP A 138 7.74 3.30 10.97
C TRP A 138 6.55 2.48 10.48
N ILE A 139 5.35 3.00 10.71
CA ILE A 139 4.08 2.39 10.30
C ILE A 139 3.21 3.41 9.59
N ILE A 140 2.32 2.96 8.72
CA ILE A 140 1.27 3.82 8.16
C ILE A 140 0.18 4.04 9.23
N ILE A 141 -0.22 5.29 9.44
CA ILE A 141 -1.35 5.69 10.27
C ILE A 141 -2.35 6.41 9.38
N VAL A 142 -3.47 5.75 9.09
CA VAL A 142 -4.17 5.85 7.81
C VAL A 142 -4.43 7.27 7.29
N ALA A 143 -4.03 7.39 6.03
CA ALA A 143 -4.33 8.35 4.98
C ALA A 143 -5.75 8.95 5.04
N SER A 144 -5.82 10.27 5.02
CA SER A 144 -7.04 11.04 4.73
C SER A 144 -7.74 10.50 3.48
N SER A 145 -9.05 10.29 3.58
CA SER A 145 -9.97 10.04 2.46
C SER A 145 -11.06 11.08 2.53
#